data_AF-A0A2H5ZE88-F1
#
_entry.id   AF-A0A2H5ZE88-F1
#
_cell.length_a   1.000
_cell.length_b   1.000
_cell.length_c   1.000
_cell.angle_alpha   90.00
_cell.angle_beta   90.00
_cell.angle_gamma   90.00
#
_symmetry.space_group_name_H-M   'P 1'
#
loop_
_entity.id
_entity.type
_entity.pdbx_description
1 polymer ?
#
loop_
_entity_poly.entity_id
_entity_poly.type
_entity_poly.pdbx_seq_one_letter_code
_entity_poly.pdbx_strand_id
1 'polypeptide(L)'
;MTLARGGSGSYPEGVNEEQSRRMAAAAEALLEALEAAAEAREAIASARFESALERERVQAARRAAAAVEQTARKVEVAAGRLGAAVAALRLAGAFEAVREGLDAARRGKAAARAIPEGDGTAARRAAAEAALEDLERALDRLTRIAFPS
;
A
#
# COMPACT_ATOMS: atom_id res chain seq x y z
N MET A 1 43.61 -38.45 26.51
CA MET A 1 42.20 -38.62 26.91
C MET A 1 41.67 -37.24 27.29
N THR A 2 41.13 -36.44 26.36
CA THR A 2 39.72 -36.44 25.88
C THR A 2 38.76 -36.27 27.07
N LEU A 3 37.98 -35.20 27.23
CA LEU A 3 37.04 -34.61 26.27
C LEU A 3 36.80 -33.11 26.54
N ALA A 4 36.98 -32.31 25.48
CA ALA A 4 36.23 -31.08 25.29
C ALA A 4 34.95 -31.42 24.50
N ARG A 5 33.77 -31.15 25.08
CA ARG A 5 32.44 -31.09 24.44
C ARG A 5 31.56 -30.30 25.41
N GLY A 6 30.81 -29.28 25.06
CA GLY A 6 30.48 -28.67 23.79
C GLY A 6 29.44 -27.63 24.18
N GLY A 7 29.79 -26.35 24.15
CA GLY A 7 28.84 -25.28 24.43
C GLY A 7 27.81 -25.28 23.31
N SER A 8 26.61 -25.78 23.60
CA SER A 8 25.43 -25.57 22.77
C SER A 8 25.06 -24.09 22.88
N GLY A 9 25.72 -23.26 22.08
CA GLY A 9 25.23 -21.93 21.78
C GLY A 9 23.90 -22.09 21.05
N SER A 10 22.80 -22.00 21.80
CA SER A 10 21.47 -21.82 21.23
C SER A 10 21.48 -20.51 20.45
N TYR A 11 21.56 -20.59 19.13
CA TYR A 11 21.11 -19.48 18.30
C TYR A 11 19.60 -19.33 18.51
N PRO A 12 19.06 -18.09 18.52
CA PRO A 12 17.70 -17.84 18.98
C PRO A 12 16.69 -18.28 17.91
N GLU A 13 16.19 -19.51 17.99
CA GLU A 13 15.11 -20.03 17.14
C GLU A 13 13.89 -19.09 17.11
N GLY A 14 13.61 -18.38 18.21
CA GLY A 14 12.52 -17.39 18.29
C GLY A 14 12.74 -16.08 17.51
N VAL A 15 13.99 -15.68 17.21
CA VAL A 15 14.27 -14.46 16.43
C VAL A 15 13.94 -14.66 14.95
N ASN A 16 14.20 -15.87 14.44
CA ASN A 16 13.87 -16.22 13.05
C ASN A 16 12.35 -16.36 12.83
N GLU A 17 11.63 -16.94 13.80
CA GLU A 17 10.16 -17.02 13.74
C GLU A 17 9.48 -15.65 13.77
N GLU A 18 9.89 -14.77 14.68
CA GLU A 18 9.31 -13.43 14.79
C GLU A 18 9.58 -12.59 13.53
N GLN A 19 10.78 -12.68 12.97
CA GLN A 19 11.12 -12.05 11.69
C GLN A 19 10.26 -12.58 10.55
N SER A 20 10.08 -13.89 10.48
CA SER A 20 9.24 -14.55 9.46
C SER A 20 7.77 -14.15 9.59
N ARG A 21 7.22 -14.11 10.81
CA ARG A 21 5.85 -13.66 11.07
C ARG A 21 5.63 -12.20 10.67
N ARG A 22 6.58 -11.31 10.98
CA ARG A 22 6.50 -9.90 10.57
C ARG A 22 6.52 -9.74 9.07
N MET A 23 7.37 -10.50 8.37
CA MET A 23 7.40 -10.47 6.91
C MET A 23 6.11 -11.02 6.30
N ALA A 24 5.56 -12.11 6.84
CA ALA A 24 4.28 -12.66 6.41
C ALA A 24 3.14 -11.64 6.59
N ALA A 25 3.05 -10.98 7.76
CA ALA A 25 2.03 -9.95 8.01
C ALA A 25 2.18 -8.71 7.11
N ALA A 26 3.41 -8.37 6.72
CA ALA A 26 3.69 -7.32 5.76
C ALA A 26 3.28 -7.73 4.33
N ALA A 27 3.59 -8.96 3.93
CA ALA A 27 3.19 -9.54 2.64
C ALA A 27 1.67 -9.60 2.49
N GLU A 28 0.94 -10.07 3.50
CA GLU A 28 -0.53 -10.06 3.53
C GLU A 28 -1.10 -8.65 3.35
N ALA A 29 -0.55 -7.66 4.08
CA ALA A 29 -1.02 -6.28 3.95
C ALA A 29 -0.71 -5.68 2.57
N LEU A 30 0.39 -6.08 1.92
CA LEU A 30 0.70 -5.67 0.56
C LEU A 30 -0.28 -6.27 -0.44
N LEU A 31 -0.65 -7.55 -0.28
CA LEU A 31 -1.68 -8.19 -1.10
C LEU A 31 -3.04 -7.48 -0.95
N GLU A 32 -3.46 -7.18 0.28
CA GLU A 32 -4.68 -6.40 0.53
C GLU A 32 -4.62 -4.99 -0.09
N ALA A 33 -3.45 -4.36 -0.12
CA ALA A 33 -3.26 -3.06 -0.76
C ALA A 33 -3.32 -3.15 -2.30
N LEU A 34 -2.81 -4.23 -2.88
CA LEU A 34 -2.90 -4.51 -4.32
C LEU A 34 -4.34 -4.76 -4.75
N GLU A 35 -5.09 -5.54 -3.97
CA GLU A 35 -6.52 -5.76 -4.19
C GLU A 35 -7.30 -4.44 -4.13
N ALA A 36 -7.08 -3.62 -3.10
CA ALA A 36 -7.72 -2.32 -2.99
C ALA A 36 -7.38 -1.38 -4.16
N ALA A 37 -6.13 -1.41 -4.65
CA ALA A 37 -5.73 -0.64 -5.83
C ALA A 37 -6.47 -1.11 -7.09
N ALA A 38 -6.63 -2.42 -7.27
CA ALA A 38 -7.41 -2.98 -8.38
C ALA A 38 -8.89 -2.54 -8.31
N GLU A 39 -9.52 -2.61 -7.14
CA GLU A 39 -10.88 -2.11 -6.92
C GLU A 39 -11.00 -0.60 -7.23
N ALA A 40 -9.99 0.19 -6.85
CA ALA A 40 -9.94 1.61 -7.17
C ALA A 40 -9.83 1.86 -8.69
N ARG A 41 -9.03 1.07 -9.42
CA ARG A 41 -8.98 1.15 -10.90
C ARG A 41 -10.36 0.88 -11.51
N GLU A 42 -11.05 -0.15 -11.04
CA GLU A 42 -12.40 -0.48 -11.54
C GLU A 42 -13.41 0.64 -11.25
N ALA A 43 -13.36 1.22 -10.05
CA ALA A 43 -14.23 2.34 -9.68
C ALA A 43 -14.00 3.58 -10.57
N ILE A 44 -12.73 3.87 -10.89
CA ILE A 44 -12.32 4.98 -11.76
C ILE A 44 -12.71 4.72 -13.21
N ALA A 45 -12.61 3.48 -13.69
CA ALA A 45 -12.97 3.06 -15.04
C ALA A 45 -14.50 3.02 -15.29
N SER A 46 -15.32 3.39 -14.32
CA SER A 46 -16.77 3.34 -14.44
C SER A 46 -17.29 4.22 -15.58
N ALA A 47 -18.06 3.62 -16.50
CA ALA A 47 -18.77 4.35 -17.57
C ALA A 47 -19.73 5.44 -17.05
N ARG A 48 -20.09 5.40 -15.75
CA ARG A 48 -20.92 6.43 -15.12
C ARG A 48 -20.28 7.82 -15.09
N PHE A 49 -18.96 7.93 -15.25
CA PHE A 49 -18.29 9.22 -15.45
C PHE A 49 -18.70 9.92 -16.75
N GLU A 50 -19.15 9.17 -17.75
CA GLU A 50 -19.59 9.65 -19.07
C GLU A 50 -21.11 9.76 -19.18
N SER A 51 -21.85 9.45 -18.10
CA SER A 51 -23.31 9.50 -18.10
C SER A 51 -23.84 10.92 -18.36
N ALA A 52 -24.92 11.02 -19.12
CA ALA A 52 -25.66 12.28 -19.28
C ALA A 52 -26.27 12.78 -17.96
N LEU A 53 -26.47 11.87 -16.99
CA LEU A 53 -27.07 12.19 -15.70
C LEU A 53 -26.01 12.65 -14.70
N GLU A 54 -26.12 13.91 -14.25
CA GLU A 54 -25.22 14.49 -13.24
C GLU A 54 -25.17 13.64 -11.95
N ARG A 55 -26.32 13.08 -11.52
CA ARG A 55 -26.36 12.24 -10.32
C ARG A 55 -25.49 10.99 -10.43
N GLU A 56 -25.44 10.36 -11.60
CA GLU A 56 -24.61 9.16 -11.82
C GLU A 56 -23.12 9.52 -11.86
N ARG A 57 -22.80 10.65 -12.50
CA ARG A 57 -21.46 11.23 -12.55
C ARG A 57 -20.92 11.56 -11.16
N VAL A 58 -21.75 12.17 -10.30
CA VAL A 58 -21.41 12.44 -8.89
C VAL A 58 -21.20 11.14 -8.10
N GLN A 59 -22.07 10.15 -8.29
CA GLN A 59 -21.92 8.85 -7.60
C GLN A 59 -20.64 8.13 -8.02
N ALA A 60 -20.27 8.18 -9.29
CA ALA A 60 -19.02 7.60 -9.79
C ALA A 60 -17.80 8.27 -9.13
N ALA A 61 -17.78 9.61 -9.10
CA ALA A 61 -16.72 10.36 -8.44
C ALA A 61 -16.59 10.04 -6.94
N ARG A 62 -17.71 9.95 -6.22
CA ARG A 62 -17.71 9.57 -4.79
C ARG A 62 -17.18 8.16 -4.56
N ARG A 63 -17.56 7.20 -5.41
CA ARG A 63 -17.06 5.82 -5.33
C ARG A 63 -15.56 5.76 -5.61
N ALA A 64 -15.09 6.45 -6.66
CA ALA A 64 -13.67 6.53 -6.97
C ALA A 64 -12.88 7.17 -5.82
N ALA A 65 -13.34 8.30 -5.27
CA ALA A 65 -12.71 8.94 -4.11
C ALA A 65 -12.63 8.01 -2.90
N ALA A 66 -13.72 7.31 -2.57
CA ALA A 66 -13.74 6.36 -1.47
C ALA A 66 -12.76 5.19 -1.70
N ALA A 67 -12.68 4.65 -2.92
CA ALA A 67 -11.78 3.57 -3.26
C ALA A 67 -10.30 4.00 -3.22
N VAL A 68 -9.98 5.22 -3.68
CA VAL A 68 -8.63 5.81 -3.55
C VAL A 68 -8.27 6.03 -2.08
N GLU A 69 -9.20 6.54 -1.26
CA GLU A 69 -8.96 6.70 0.19
C GLU A 69 -8.73 5.34 0.88
N GLN A 70 -9.51 4.32 0.53
CA GLN A 70 -9.34 2.96 1.03
C GLN A 70 -7.98 2.38 0.64
N THR A 71 -7.59 2.52 -0.63
CA THR A 71 -6.27 2.12 -1.13
C THR A 71 -5.15 2.80 -0.33
N ALA A 72 -5.26 4.11 -0.12
CA ALA A 72 -4.28 4.86 0.66
C ALA A 72 -4.17 4.37 2.10
N ARG A 73 -5.28 4.00 2.75
CA ARG A 73 -5.26 3.37 4.10
C ARG A 73 -4.56 2.02 4.08
N LYS A 74 -4.81 1.18 3.06
CA LYS A 74 -4.16 -0.13 2.94
C LYS A 74 -2.65 0.00 2.68
N VAL A 75 -2.23 0.94 1.82
CA VAL A 75 -0.81 1.26 1.58
C VAL A 75 -0.13 1.73 2.86
N GLU A 76 -0.79 2.58 3.67
CA GLU A 76 -0.23 3.03 4.96
C GLU A 76 0.00 1.85 5.93
N VAL A 77 -0.97 0.93 6.02
CA VAL A 77 -0.85 -0.27 6.86
C VAL A 77 0.26 -1.18 6.34
N ALA A 78 0.32 -1.41 5.03
CA ALA A 78 1.35 -2.23 4.39
C ALA A 78 2.75 -1.65 4.61
N ALA A 79 2.93 -0.34 4.39
CA ALA A 79 4.19 0.35 4.63
C ALA A 79 4.59 0.30 6.12
N GLY A 80 3.63 0.48 7.04
CA GLY A 80 3.88 0.38 8.47
C GLY A 80 4.34 -1.02 8.91
N ARG A 81 3.67 -2.07 8.43
CA ARG A 81 4.04 -3.46 8.71
C ARG A 81 5.38 -3.83 8.07
N LEU A 82 5.63 -3.40 6.84
CA LEU A 82 6.91 -3.61 6.16
C LEU A 82 8.03 -2.87 6.88
N GLY A 83 7.80 -1.65 7.39
CA GLY A 83 8.76 -0.91 8.21
C GLY A 83 9.16 -1.68 9.48
N ALA A 84 8.20 -2.30 10.17
CA ALA A 84 8.49 -3.14 11.34
C ALA A 84 9.30 -4.40 10.96
N ALA A 85 9.03 -5.00 9.81
CA ALA A 85 9.79 -6.15 9.29
C ALA A 85 11.22 -5.74 8.88
N VAL A 86 11.37 -4.65 8.13
CA VAL A 86 12.64 -4.07 7.69
C VAL A 86 13.53 -3.72 8.89
N ALA A 87 12.96 -3.10 9.93
CA ALA A 87 13.70 -2.78 11.16
C ALA A 87 14.19 -4.04 11.88
N ALA A 88 13.39 -5.11 11.90
CA ALA A 88 13.76 -6.38 12.51
C ALA A 88 14.84 -7.13 11.73
N LEU A 89 14.86 -6.98 10.40
CA LEU A 89 15.77 -7.67 9.48
C LEU A 89 17.01 -6.83 9.12
N ARG A 90 17.06 -5.55 9.51
CA ARG A 90 18.13 -4.60 9.17
C ARG A 90 18.39 -4.50 7.66
N LEU A 91 17.33 -4.50 6.87
CA LEU A 91 17.42 -4.36 5.40
C LEU A 91 17.85 -2.94 5.05
N ALA A 92 19.12 -2.77 4.67
CA ALA A 92 19.66 -1.50 4.23
C ALA A 92 18.95 -1.00 2.96
N GLY A 93 18.66 0.29 2.89
CA GLY A 93 17.98 0.91 1.74
C GLY A 93 16.45 0.73 1.69
N ALA A 94 15.87 -0.16 2.50
CA ALA A 94 14.42 -0.41 2.49
C ALA A 94 13.58 0.67 3.22
N PHE A 95 14.19 1.43 4.13
CA PHE A 95 13.51 2.51 4.88
C PHE A 95 13.03 3.66 3.98
N GLU A 96 13.74 3.93 2.89
CA GLU A 96 13.35 4.99 1.95
C GLU A 96 12.01 4.67 1.29
N ALA A 97 11.86 3.45 0.77
CA ALA A 97 10.61 3.01 0.17
C ALA A 97 9.44 2.97 1.18
N VAL A 98 9.70 2.57 2.44
CA VAL A 98 8.69 2.63 3.51
C VAL A 98 8.23 4.07 3.74
N ARG A 99 9.17 5.02 3.83
CA ARG A 99 8.86 6.45 3.98
C ARG A 99 8.05 6.96 2.80
N GLU A 100 8.47 6.66 1.58
CA GLU A 100 7.76 7.03 0.36
C GLU A 100 6.35 6.45 0.31
N GLY A 101 6.16 5.19 0.75
CA GLY A 101 4.85 4.55 0.89
C GLY A 101 3.93 5.29 1.85
N LEU A 102 4.44 5.70 3.02
CA LEU A 102 3.68 6.48 3.99
C LEU A 102 3.33 7.88 3.46
N ASP A 103 4.26 8.54 2.77
CA ASP A 103 4.02 9.87 2.20
C ASP A 103 3.03 9.80 1.03
N ALA A 104 3.12 8.78 0.17
CA ALA A 104 2.14 8.52 -0.89
C ALA A 104 0.76 8.24 -0.29
N ALA A 105 0.65 7.45 0.78
CA ALA A 105 -0.61 7.21 1.47
C ALA A 105 -1.23 8.51 2.02
N ARG A 106 -0.42 9.39 2.62
CA ARG A 106 -0.88 10.71 3.10
C ARG A 106 -1.38 11.58 1.97
N ARG A 107 -0.62 11.67 0.87
CA ARG A 107 -1.02 12.42 -0.33
C ARG A 107 -2.27 11.84 -0.96
N GLY A 108 -2.39 10.52 -1.07
CA GLY A 108 -3.56 9.82 -1.62
C GLY A 108 -4.83 10.11 -0.81
N LYS A 109 -4.76 10.08 0.53
CA LYS A 109 -5.89 10.50 1.39
C LYS A 109 -6.28 11.96 1.18
N ALA A 110 -5.29 12.85 1.08
CA ALA A 110 -5.56 14.27 0.85
C ALA A 110 -6.17 14.50 -0.54
N ALA A 111 -5.63 13.85 -1.57
CA ALA A 111 -6.12 13.91 -2.94
C ALA A 111 -7.55 13.37 -3.06
N ALA A 112 -7.85 12.22 -2.44
CA ALA A 112 -9.21 11.65 -2.42
C ALA A 112 -10.24 12.63 -1.85
N ARG A 113 -9.89 13.36 -0.78
CA ARG A 113 -10.76 14.38 -0.17
C ARG A 113 -10.87 15.66 -0.99
N ALA A 114 -9.86 15.93 -1.82
CA ALA A 114 -9.81 17.10 -2.70
C ALA A 114 -10.48 16.85 -4.06
N ILE A 115 -10.94 15.63 -4.36
CA ILE A 115 -11.69 15.35 -5.59
C ILE A 115 -12.93 16.26 -5.61
N PRO A 116 -13.04 17.19 -6.58
CA PRO A 116 -14.06 18.23 -6.54
C PRO A 116 -15.47 17.65 -6.57
N GLU A 117 -16.35 18.15 -5.69
CA GLU A 117 -17.78 17.85 -5.77
C GLU A 117 -18.51 18.70 -6.84
N GLY A 118 -17.88 19.81 -7.29
CA GLY A 118 -18.50 20.82 -8.16
C GLY A 118 -17.97 20.92 -9.60
N ASP A 119 -16.74 20.47 -9.89
CA ASP A 119 -16.12 20.64 -11.22
C ASP A 119 -16.29 19.41 -12.13
N GLY A 120 -16.25 19.59 -13.45
CA GLY A 120 -16.60 18.61 -14.47
C GLY A 120 -15.99 17.21 -14.32
N THR A 121 -16.69 16.19 -14.83
CA THR A 121 -16.37 14.77 -14.60
C THR A 121 -15.01 14.32 -15.09
N ALA A 122 -14.49 14.91 -16.17
CA ALA A 122 -13.16 14.60 -16.68
C ALA A 122 -12.07 14.98 -15.65
N ALA A 123 -12.21 16.13 -14.99
CA ALA A 123 -11.26 16.58 -13.97
C ALA A 123 -11.29 15.68 -12.73
N ARG A 124 -12.48 15.21 -12.32
CA ARG A 124 -12.62 14.28 -11.17
C ARG A 124 -11.97 12.94 -11.44
N ARG A 125 -12.21 12.37 -12.63
CA ARG A 125 -11.60 11.11 -13.06
C ARG A 125 -10.08 11.24 -13.13
N ALA A 126 -9.57 12.28 -13.79
CA ALA A 126 -8.14 12.53 -13.90
C ALA A 126 -7.47 12.72 -12.52
N ALA A 127 -8.12 13.42 -11.58
CA ALA A 127 -7.61 13.58 -10.22
C ALA A 127 -7.55 12.24 -9.46
N ALA A 128 -8.58 11.39 -9.60
CA ALA A 128 -8.58 10.05 -9.02
C ALA A 128 -7.51 9.14 -9.64
N GLU A 129 -7.35 9.19 -10.97
CA GLU A 129 -6.31 8.46 -11.71
C GLU A 129 -4.91 8.86 -11.24
N ALA A 130 -4.61 10.16 -11.16
CA ALA A 130 -3.31 10.64 -10.70
C ALA A 130 -3.01 10.25 -9.24
N ALA A 131 -4.02 10.30 -8.37
CA ALA A 131 -3.87 9.88 -6.97
C ALA A 131 -3.63 8.37 -6.86
N LEU A 132 -4.35 7.55 -7.63
CA LEU A 132 -4.15 6.11 -7.64
C LEU A 132 -2.78 5.75 -8.21
N GLU A 133 -2.34 6.41 -9.29
CA GLU A 133 -1.03 6.15 -9.88
C GLU A 133 0.13 6.41 -8.90
N ASP A 134 0.07 7.47 -8.09
CA ASP A 134 1.08 7.73 -7.05
C ASP A 134 1.10 6.62 -5.98
N LEU A 135 -0.09 6.14 -5.56
CA LEU A 135 -0.21 5.03 -4.61
C LEU A 135 0.36 3.72 -5.18
N GLU A 136 0.11 3.45 -6.45
CA GLU A 136 0.56 2.23 -7.13
C GLU A 136 2.06 2.21 -7.36
N ARG A 137 2.67 3.35 -7.73
CA ARG A 137 4.13 3.46 -7.82
C ARG A 137 4.78 3.20 -6.46
N ALA A 138 4.19 3.71 -5.38
CA ALA A 138 4.69 3.44 -4.03
C ALA A 138 4.51 1.96 -3.66
N LEU A 139 3.38 1.36 -4.00
CA LEU A 139 3.09 -0.04 -3.74
C LEU A 139 4.05 -0.97 -4.49
N ASP A 140 4.36 -0.70 -5.76
CA ASP A 140 5.37 -1.43 -6.55
C ASP A 140 6.75 -1.40 -5.86
N ARG A 141 7.18 -0.24 -5.34
CA ARG A 141 8.44 -0.13 -4.58
C ARG A 141 8.43 -0.97 -3.30
N LEU A 142 7.34 -0.94 -2.54
CA LEU A 142 7.21 -1.77 -1.33
C LEU A 142 7.21 -3.26 -1.66
N THR A 143 6.56 -3.64 -2.77
CA THR A 143 6.44 -5.04 -3.22
C THR A 143 7.79 -5.61 -3.61
N ARG A 144 8.65 -4.82 -4.28
CA ARG A 144 10.03 -5.23 -4.63
C ARG A 144 10.91 -5.52 -3.42
N ILE A 145 10.61 -4.92 -2.27
CA ILE A 145 11.33 -5.19 -1.02
C ILE A 145 10.83 -6.46 -0.36
N ALA A 146 9.50 -6.64 -0.31
CA ALA A 146 8.90 -7.81 0.32
C ALA A 146 9.08 -9.10 -0.50
N PHE A 147 9.14 -8.98 -1.83
CA PHE A 147 9.27 -10.09 -2.77
C PHE A 147 10.45 -9.83 -3.75
N PRO A 148 11.69 -9.90 -3.26
CA PRO A 148 12.87 -9.73 -4.12
C PRO A 148 12.93 -10.87 -5.14
N SER A 149 13.07 -10.50 -6.43
CA SER A 149 13.23 -11.43 -7.57
C SER A 149 14.68 -11.86 -7.75
#